data_AF-A0A815F6J4-F1
#
_entry.id   AF-A0A815F6J4-F1
#
_cell.length_a   1.000
_cell.length_b   1.000
_cell.length_c   1.000
_cell.angle_alpha   90.00
_cell.angle_beta   90.00
_cell.angle_gamma   90.00
#
_symmetry.space_group_name_H-M   'P 1'
#
loop_
_entity.id
_entity.type
_entity.pdbx_description
1 polymer ?
#
loop_
_entity_poly.entity_id
_entity_poly.type
_entity_poly.pdbx_seq_one_letter_code
_entity_poly.pdbx_strand_id
1 'polypeptide(L)'
;MKNKKLVSRPMRPLIFPKQRLANSVDLRQWMPPIDNQHDMKTCCASAFAALCNYLFKRSMGRQSSVSRLFIYYNGQMIQQRTLQVEDRGVFPQNIALGLRKYGVCEEKYWPYEKHLLNELPPDSVYERASRYTAIPLHMICDINTIETCLHNQLPVLIGIRLIQQNIQHNGGYLQVPTDLNDPLIKKTGIHGIMIVGYNKKNIIFYL
;
A
#
# COMPACT_ATOMS: atom_id res chain seq x y z
N MET A 1 35.13 5.19 -7.82
CA MET A 1 33.72 5.30 -8.27
C MET A 1 33.01 6.35 -7.43
N LYS A 2 32.42 7.39 -8.06
CA LYS A 2 31.89 8.57 -7.36
C LYS A 2 30.63 8.22 -6.54
N ASN A 3 30.73 8.36 -5.23
CA ASN A 3 29.63 8.30 -4.27
C ASN A 3 28.62 9.43 -4.54
N LYS A 4 27.63 9.19 -5.40
CA LYS A 4 26.46 10.07 -5.50
C LYS A 4 25.60 9.84 -4.26
N LYS A 5 25.83 10.63 -3.21
CA LYS A 5 24.86 10.77 -2.12
C LYS A 5 23.51 11.13 -2.77
N LEU A 6 22.53 10.22 -2.64
CA LEU A 6 21.14 10.51 -2.97
C LEU A 6 20.68 11.62 -2.03
N VAL A 7 20.83 12.88 -2.49
CA VAL A 7 20.27 14.04 -1.80
C VAL A 7 18.75 13.83 -1.81
N SER A 8 18.17 13.58 -0.64
CA SER A 8 16.73 13.47 -0.48
C SER A 8 16.11 14.82 -0.79
N ARG A 9 15.76 15.05 -2.06
CA ARG A 9 14.89 16.17 -2.42
C ARG A 9 13.58 15.97 -1.66
N PRO A 10 13.09 16.98 -0.91
CA PRO A 10 11.76 16.90 -0.33
C PRO A 10 10.78 16.64 -1.48
N MET A 11 9.91 15.64 -1.32
CA MET A 11 8.87 15.37 -2.32
C MET A 11 8.01 16.62 -2.43
N ARG A 12 7.90 17.16 -3.65
CA ARG A 12 7.01 18.30 -3.88
C ARG A 12 5.58 17.83 -3.60
N PRO A 13 4.77 18.64 -2.91
CA PRO A 13 3.37 18.30 -2.70
C PRO A 13 2.69 18.12 -4.07
N LEU A 14 1.88 17.08 -4.19
CA LEU A 14 1.04 16.89 -5.36
C LEU A 14 -0.11 17.90 -5.26
N ILE A 15 -0.06 18.94 -6.09
CA ILE A 15 -1.07 19.98 -6.13
C ILE A 15 -1.93 19.71 -7.35
N PHE A 16 -3.18 19.33 -7.12
CA PHE A 16 -4.18 19.29 -8.18
C PHE A 16 -4.81 20.68 -8.33
N PRO A 17 -5.16 21.10 -9.55
CA PRO A 17 -5.94 22.31 -9.73
C PRO A 17 -7.28 22.17 -9.00
N LYS A 18 -7.79 23.30 -8.47
CA LYS A 18 -9.11 23.32 -7.84
C LYS A 18 -10.16 22.95 -8.90
N GLN A 19 -10.83 21.83 -8.68
CA GLN A 19 -11.78 21.28 -9.64
C GLN A 19 -13.03 20.73 -8.94
N ARG A 20 -14.13 20.67 -9.69
CA ARG A 20 -15.36 20.03 -9.20
C ARG A 20 -15.15 18.52 -9.19
N LEU A 21 -15.16 17.94 -8.00
CA LEU A 21 -15.04 16.50 -7.83
C LEU A 21 -16.30 15.79 -8.35
N ALA A 22 -16.10 14.59 -8.90
CA ALA A 22 -17.19 13.71 -9.32
C ALA A 22 -18.05 13.30 -8.11
N ASN A 23 -19.31 12.93 -8.36
CA ASN A 23 -20.19 12.44 -7.29
C ASN A 23 -19.85 11.00 -6.87
N SER A 24 -19.21 10.24 -7.77
CA SER A 24 -18.69 8.91 -7.48
C SER A 24 -17.48 8.62 -8.35
N VAL A 25 -16.56 7.84 -7.81
CA VAL A 25 -15.38 7.29 -8.49
C VAL A 25 -15.31 5.82 -8.13
N ASP A 26 -15.00 4.97 -9.10
CA ASP A 26 -14.79 3.54 -8.88
C ASP A 26 -13.62 3.06 -9.73
N LEU A 27 -12.50 2.74 -9.06
CA LEU A 27 -11.29 2.26 -9.70
C LEU A 27 -11.18 0.72 -9.71
N ARG A 28 -12.14 -0.03 -9.14
CA ARG A 28 -12.04 -1.48 -8.93
C ARG A 28 -11.78 -2.26 -10.22
N GLN A 29 -12.34 -1.83 -11.35
CA GLN A 29 -12.12 -2.45 -12.66
C GLN A 29 -10.63 -2.49 -13.10
N TRP A 30 -9.80 -1.60 -12.56
CA TRP A 30 -8.36 -1.54 -12.84
C TRP A 30 -7.50 -2.11 -11.73
N MET A 31 -8.07 -2.43 -10.57
CA MET A 31 -7.32 -3.05 -9.48
C MET A 31 -6.95 -4.50 -9.85
N PRO A 32 -5.83 -5.03 -9.34
CA PRO A 32 -5.55 -6.46 -9.42
C PRO A 32 -6.57 -7.27 -8.60
N PRO A 33 -6.61 -8.61 -8.78
CA PRO A 33 -7.33 -9.49 -7.89
C PRO A 33 -6.95 -9.25 -6.40
N ILE A 34 -7.89 -9.55 -5.50
CA ILE A 34 -7.66 -9.41 -4.06
C ILE A 34 -6.75 -10.55 -3.60
N ASP A 35 -5.63 -10.19 -2.99
CA ASP A 35 -4.65 -11.11 -2.43
C ASP A 35 -4.99 -11.50 -0.98
N ASN A 36 -4.70 -12.76 -0.62
CA ASN A 36 -4.80 -13.23 0.76
C ASN A 36 -3.43 -13.12 1.46
N GLN A 37 -3.37 -12.40 2.58
CA GLN A 37 -2.13 -12.26 3.36
C GLN A 37 -1.88 -13.39 4.37
N HIS A 38 -2.85 -14.30 4.54
CA HIS A 38 -2.84 -15.36 5.53
C HIS A 38 -2.54 -14.83 6.95
N ASP A 39 -1.63 -15.47 7.67
CA ASP A 39 -1.22 -15.13 9.03
C ASP A 39 -0.02 -14.15 9.09
N MET A 40 0.50 -13.71 7.94
CA MET A 40 1.67 -12.81 7.86
C MET A 40 1.26 -11.34 7.97
N LYS A 41 2.01 -10.51 8.70
CA LYS A 41 1.68 -9.08 8.92
C LYS A 41 2.06 -8.17 7.75
N THR A 42 1.70 -8.59 6.53
CA THR A 42 2.11 -7.97 5.27
C THR A 42 1.11 -6.97 4.69
N CYS A 43 0.00 -6.65 5.38
CA CYS A 43 -1.10 -5.80 4.90
C CYS A 43 -0.65 -4.55 4.13
N CYS A 44 0.25 -3.73 4.70
CA CYS A 44 0.79 -2.55 4.04
C CYS A 44 1.54 -2.91 2.74
N ALA A 45 2.38 -3.94 2.77
CA ALA A 45 3.13 -4.38 1.59
C ALA A 45 2.20 -4.89 0.48
N SER A 46 1.14 -5.62 0.83
CA SER A 46 0.09 -6.04 -0.10
C SER A 46 -0.64 -4.87 -0.73
N ALA A 47 -0.99 -3.85 0.06
CA ALA A 47 -1.61 -2.64 -0.46
C ALA A 47 -0.69 -1.87 -1.43
N PHE A 48 0.62 -1.78 -1.13
CA PHE A 48 1.60 -1.19 -2.06
C PHE A 48 1.83 -2.03 -3.32
N ALA A 49 1.84 -3.37 -3.20
CA ALA A 49 1.92 -4.26 -4.36
C ALA A 49 0.71 -4.05 -5.28
N ALA A 50 -0.50 -3.95 -4.71
CA ALA A 50 -1.72 -3.67 -5.45
C ALA A 50 -1.66 -2.31 -6.17
N LEU A 51 -1.12 -1.28 -5.51
CA LEU A 51 -0.88 0.03 -6.14
C LEU A 51 0.12 -0.06 -7.30
N CYS A 52 1.22 -0.80 -7.13
CA CYS A 52 2.20 -0.98 -8.20
C CYS A 52 1.60 -1.72 -9.40
N ASN A 53 0.83 -2.79 -9.16
CA ASN A 53 0.11 -3.52 -10.21
C ASN A 53 -0.93 -2.64 -10.93
N TYR A 54 -1.68 -1.82 -10.18
CA TYR A 54 -2.60 -0.83 -10.73
C TYR A 54 -1.86 0.14 -11.66
N LEU A 55 -0.73 0.70 -11.21
CA LEU A 55 0.08 1.62 -12.02
C LEU A 55 0.63 0.93 -13.26
N PHE A 56 1.15 -0.29 -13.15
CA PHE A 56 1.62 -1.07 -14.31
C PHE A 56 0.53 -1.32 -15.34
N LYS A 57 -0.68 -1.68 -14.89
CA LYS A 57 -1.83 -1.85 -15.78
C LYS A 57 -2.22 -0.54 -16.45
N ARG A 58 -2.25 0.57 -15.70
CA ARG A 58 -2.70 1.89 -16.18
C ARG A 58 -1.70 2.62 -17.07
N SER A 59 -0.40 2.54 -16.78
CA SER A 59 0.63 3.31 -17.49
C SER A 59 1.33 2.51 -18.58
N MET A 60 1.42 1.18 -18.44
CA MET A 60 2.15 0.32 -19.38
C MET A 60 1.29 -0.74 -20.05
N GLY A 61 -0.01 -0.84 -19.72
CA GLY A 61 -0.88 -1.89 -20.24
C GLY A 61 -0.45 -3.30 -19.82
N ARG A 62 0.43 -3.42 -18.82
CA ARG A 62 1.04 -4.68 -18.42
C ARG A 62 0.33 -5.24 -17.19
N GLN A 63 -0.19 -6.46 -17.32
CA GLN A 63 -0.56 -7.25 -16.15
C GLN A 63 0.69 -7.89 -15.56
N SER A 64 0.93 -7.62 -14.29
CA SER A 64 2.03 -8.19 -13.53
C SER A 64 1.56 -8.42 -12.10
N SER A 65 2.09 -9.45 -11.45
CA SER A 65 2.00 -9.61 -10.00
C SER A 65 3.34 -9.19 -9.41
N VAL A 66 3.37 -8.11 -8.64
CA VAL A 66 4.55 -7.64 -7.91
C VAL A 66 4.74 -8.44 -6.62
N SER A 67 5.99 -8.79 -6.29
CA SER A 67 6.31 -9.52 -5.07
C SER A 67 6.00 -8.72 -3.81
N ARG A 68 5.00 -9.17 -3.07
CA ARG A 68 4.62 -8.60 -1.76
C ARG A 68 5.71 -8.82 -0.72
N LEU A 69 6.38 -9.97 -0.72
CA LEU A 69 7.44 -10.27 0.23
C LEU A 69 8.71 -9.44 -0.01
N PHE A 70 9.05 -9.14 -1.27
CA PHE A 70 10.18 -8.27 -1.56
C PHE A 70 9.93 -6.85 -1.04
N ILE A 71 8.72 -6.33 -1.27
CA ILE A 71 8.29 -5.03 -0.72
C ILE A 71 8.33 -5.05 0.82
N TYR A 72 7.79 -6.11 1.43
CA TYR A 72 7.74 -6.27 2.87
C TYR A 72 9.14 -6.32 3.51
N TYR A 73 10.01 -7.22 3.04
CA TYR A 73 11.36 -7.41 3.55
C TYR A 73 12.15 -6.10 3.52
N ASN A 74 12.13 -5.40 2.38
CA ASN A 74 12.88 -4.15 2.23
C ASN A 74 12.37 -3.04 3.15
N GLY A 75 11.05 -2.96 3.35
CA GLY A 75 10.47 -2.05 4.33
C GLY A 75 10.88 -2.41 5.76
N GLN A 76 10.87 -3.69 6.12
CA GLN A 76 11.28 -4.16 7.45
C GLN A 76 12.77 -3.93 7.70
N MET A 77 13.62 -4.19 6.72
CA MET A 77 15.06 -3.93 6.80
C MET A 77 15.33 -2.44 7.08
N ILE A 78 14.61 -1.54 6.43
CA ILE A 78 14.72 -0.09 6.68
C ILE A 78 14.22 0.27 8.09
N GLN A 79 13.07 -0.28 8.49
CA GLN A 79 12.44 0.01 9.78
C GLN A 79 13.29 -0.48 10.96
N GLN A 80 13.78 -1.71 10.89
CA GLN A 80 14.53 -2.38 11.95
C GLN A 80 16.03 -2.08 11.86
N ARG A 81 16.50 -1.52 10.73
CA ARG A 81 17.90 -1.17 10.46
C ARG A 81 18.85 -2.38 10.56
N THR A 82 18.38 -3.53 10.11
CA THR A 82 19.10 -4.81 10.14
C THR A 82 18.69 -5.68 8.94
N LEU A 83 19.56 -6.59 8.51
CA LEU A 83 19.25 -7.61 7.50
C LEU A 83 18.48 -8.80 8.10
N GLN A 84 18.60 -9.01 9.41
CA GLN A 84 17.86 -10.04 10.15
C GLN A 84 16.55 -9.44 10.63
N VAL A 85 15.50 -9.55 9.80
CA VAL A 85 14.20 -8.94 10.08
C VAL A 85 13.27 -9.94 10.76
N GLU A 86 12.36 -9.42 11.56
CA GLU A 86 11.27 -10.22 12.16
C GLU A 86 9.89 -9.77 11.66
N ASP A 87 8.88 -10.63 11.76
CA ASP A 87 7.50 -10.31 11.36
C ASP A 87 6.79 -9.42 12.39
N ARG A 88 7.04 -8.12 12.29
CA ARG A 88 6.48 -7.08 13.18
C ARG A 88 5.48 -6.15 12.50
N GLY A 89 5.22 -6.34 11.21
CA GLY A 89 4.53 -5.35 10.39
C GLY A 89 5.40 -4.12 10.13
N VAL A 90 5.08 -3.39 9.07
CA VAL A 90 5.94 -2.30 8.58
C VAL A 90 5.13 -1.02 8.35
N PHE A 91 5.69 0.11 8.76
CA PHE A 91 5.13 1.42 8.52
C PHE A 91 5.15 1.77 7.02
N PRO A 92 4.07 2.33 6.45
CA PRO A 92 3.99 2.68 5.04
C PRO A 92 5.16 3.53 4.52
N GLN A 93 5.69 4.43 5.37
CA GLN A 93 6.82 5.29 5.03
C GLN A 93 8.10 4.48 4.78
N ASN A 94 8.33 3.39 5.50
CA ASN A 94 9.50 2.54 5.31
C ASN A 94 9.36 1.69 4.03
N ILE A 95 8.15 1.22 3.71
CA ILE A 95 7.88 0.60 2.41
C ILE A 95 8.14 1.61 1.29
N ALA A 96 7.62 2.83 1.39
CA ALA A 96 7.85 3.90 0.41
C ALA A 96 9.33 4.15 0.14
N LEU A 97 10.14 4.21 1.20
CA LEU A 97 11.59 4.33 1.09
C LEU A 97 12.22 3.12 0.41
N GLY A 98 11.74 1.91 0.72
CA GLY A 98 12.16 0.66 0.09
C GLY A 98 11.88 0.63 -1.40
N LEU A 99 10.66 0.95 -1.82
CA LEU A 99 10.24 1.06 -3.22
C LEU A 99 11.10 2.06 -3.99
N ARG A 100 11.42 3.20 -3.37
CA ARG A 100 12.27 4.22 -3.98
C ARG A 100 13.73 3.76 -4.12
N LYS A 101 14.25 3.03 -3.12
CA LYS A 101 15.66 2.64 -3.06
C LYS A 101 15.97 1.38 -3.86
N TYR A 102 15.10 0.37 -3.78
CA TYR A 102 15.33 -0.97 -4.30
C TYR A 102 14.39 -1.35 -5.44
N GLY A 103 13.29 -0.62 -5.62
CA GLY A 103 12.29 -0.89 -6.65
C GLY A 103 11.34 -2.04 -6.31
N VAL A 104 10.80 -2.67 -7.34
CA VAL A 104 9.86 -3.80 -7.25
C VAL A 104 10.18 -4.87 -8.28
N CYS A 105 10.08 -6.13 -7.87
CA CYS A 105 10.19 -7.29 -8.76
C CYS A 105 8.85 -8.01 -8.91
N GLU A 106 8.75 -8.87 -9.92
CA GLU A 106 7.60 -9.75 -10.10
C GLU A 106 7.60 -10.88 -9.06
N GLU A 107 6.41 -11.30 -8.61
CA GLU A 107 6.23 -12.33 -7.59
C GLU A 107 6.84 -13.68 -8.00
N LYS A 108 6.92 -14.00 -9.29
CA LYS A 108 7.61 -15.20 -9.79
C LYS A 108 9.11 -15.26 -9.45
N TYR A 109 9.74 -14.13 -9.12
CA TYR A 109 11.15 -14.06 -8.73
C TYR A 109 11.34 -14.08 -7.21
N TRP A 110 10.29 -13.74 -6.45
CA TRP A 110 10.30 -13.79 -4.99
C TRP A 110 8.88 -14.11 -4.51
N PRO A 111 8.51 -15.41 -4.47
CA PRO A 111 7.12 -15.86 -4.32
C PRO A 111 6.58 -15.60 -2.92
N TYR A 112 5.26 -15.59 -2.79
CA TYR A 112 4.58 -15.32 -1.53
C TYR A 112 4.53 -16.57 -0.64
N GLU A 113 5.68 -16.93 -0.08
CA GLU A 113 5.86 -18.13 0.73
C GLU A 113 6.37 -17.79 2.14
N LYS A 114 5.73 -18.36 3.16
CA LYS A 114 5.99 -18.01 4.57
C LYS A 114 7.46 -18.18 4.98
N HIS A 115 8.15 -19.18 4.44
CA HIS A 115 9.56 -19.42 4.75
C HIS A 115 10.50 -18.35 4.15
N LEU A 116 10.04 -17.52 3.21
CA LEU A 116 10.79 -16.41 2.62
C LEU A 116 10.50 -15.06 3.29
N LEU A 117 9.55 -15.00 4.22
CA LEU A 117 9.04 -13.75 4.81
C LEU A 117 10.14 -12.85 5.39
N ASN A 118 11.11 -13.46 6.06
CA ASN A 118 12.20 -12.79 6.73
C ASN A 118 13.57 -13.04 6.06
N GLU A 119 13.58 -13.71 4.92
CA GLU A 119 14.80 -14.06 4.20
C GLU A 119 15.25 -12.91 3.32
N LEU A 120 16.57 -12.66 3.30
CA LEU A 120 17.18 -11.67 2.42
C LEU A 120 17.02 -12.13 0.97
N PRO A 121 16.34 -11.36 0.09
CA PRO A 121 16.27 -11.70 -1.32
C PRO A 121 17.68 -11.70 -1.93
N PRO A 122 18.00 -12.64 -2.83
CA PRO A 122 19.31 -12.69 -3.45
C PRO A 122 19.51 -11.49 -4.39
N ASP A 123 20.78 -11.15 -4.68
CA ASP A 123 21.15 -10.00 -5.52
C ASP A 123 20.46 -10.01 -6.90
N SER A 124 20.25 -11.20 -7.47
CA SER A 124 19.55 -11.36 -8.75
C SER A 124 18.10 -10.84 -8.72
N VAL A 125 17.43 -10.88 -7.56
CA VAL A 125 16.09 -10.31 -7.37
C VAL A 125 16.18 -8.78 -7.26
N TYR A 126 17.19 -8.26 -6.55
CA TYR A 126 17.44 -6.81 -6.45
C TYR A 126 17.79 -6.18 -7.81
N GLU A 127 18.62 -6.84 -8.62
CA GLU A 127 18.94 -6.38 -9.98
C GLU A 127 17.68 -6.24 -10.85
N ARG A 128 16.75 -7.20 -10.75
CA ARG A 128 15.46 -7.12 -11.44
C ARG A 128 14.60 -5.99 -10.89
N ALA A 129 14.55 -5.86 -9.56
CA ALA A 129 13.73 -4.87 -8.89
C ALA A 129 14.14 -3.43 -9.23
N SER A 130 15.44 -3.18 -9.36
CA SER A 130 16.01 -1.86 -9.65
C SER A 130 15.50 -1.24 -10.97
N ARG A 131 14.97 -2.05 -11.88
CA ARG A 131 14.41 -1.61 -13.17
C ARG A 131 13.09 -0.87 -13.03
N TYR A 132 12.36 -1.10 -11.94
CA TYR A 132 11.06 -0.50 -11.69
C TYR A 132 11.05 0.12 -10.30
N THR A 133 11.16 1.45 -10.21
CA THR A 133 11.05 2.18 -8.95
C THR A 133 9.69 2.84 -8.84
N ALA A 134 9.15 2.89 -7.63
CA ALA A 134 7.92 3.61 -7.32
C ALA A 134 8.21 4.66 -6.24
N ILE A 135 7.65 5.85 -6.42
CA ILE A 135 7.75 6.96 -5.47
C ILE A 135 6.35 7.24 -4.97
N PRO A 136 5.89 6.55 -3.91
CA PRO A 136 4.61 6.87 -3.33
C PRO A 136 4.69 8.21 -2.58
N LEU A 137 3.60 8.96 -2.65
CA LEU A 137 3.49 10.30 -2.09
C LEU A 137 2.85 10.25 -0.72
N HIS A 138 3.44 10.99 0.23
CA HIS A 138 2.83 11.21 1.54
C HIS A 138 2.00 12.48 1.50
N MET A 139 0.77 12.42 1.99
CA MET A 139 -0.18 13.53 1.94
C MET A 139 -0.88 13.70 3.29
N ILE A 140 -1.43 14.91 3.51
CA ILE A 140 -2.33 15.17 4.62
C ILE A 140 -3.60 14.34 4.39
N CYS A 141 -4.03 13.61 5.42
CA CYS A 141 -5.14 12.68 5.32
C CYS A 141 -6.44 13.36 5.75
N ASP A 142 -7.09 14.07 4.83
CA ASP A 142 -8.46 14.54 4.95
C ASP A 142 -9.34 14.03 3.81
N ILE A 143 -10.66 14.05 4.01
CA ILE A 143 -11.64 13.50 3.05
C ILE A 143 -11.50 14.18 1.68
N ASN A 144 -11.34 15.50 1.61
CA ASN A 144 -11.22 16.20 0.33
C ASN A 144 -9.95 15.79 -0.41
N THR A 145 -8.84 15.61 0.31
CA THR A 145 -7.59 15.12 -0.29
C THR A 145 -7.77 13.70 -0.86
N ILE A 146 -8.39 12.79 -0.11
CA ILE A 146 -8.68 11.42 -0.57
C ILE A 146 -9.55 11.44 -1.82
N GLU A 147 -10.67 12.16 -1.79
CA GLU A 147 -11.58 12.27 -2.93
C GLU A 147 -10.93 12.91 -4.16
N THR A 148 -10.05 13.90 -3.95
CA THR A 148 -9.28 14.55 -5.02
C THR A 148 -8.32 13.56 -5.66
N CYS A 149 -7.59 12.76 -4.88
CA CYS A 149 -6.70 11.74 -5.41
C CYS A 149 -7.45 10.69 -6.22
N LEU A 150 -8.56 10.18 -5.68
CA LEU A 150 -9.38 9.18 -6.36
C LEU A 150 -9.96 9.74 -7.66
N HIS A 151 -10.45 10.98 -7.65
CA HIS A 151 -10.92 11.65 -8.85
C HIS A 151 -9.84 11.72 -9.94
N ASN A 152 -8.60 11.99 -9.53
CA ASN A 152 -7.42 11.97 -10.40
C ASN A 152 -6.84 10.56 -10.60
N GLN A 153 -7.63 9.51 -10.36
CA GLN A 153 -7.27 8.12 -10.66
C GLN A 153 -6.08 7.60 -9.83
N LEU A 154 -5.90 8.12 -8.62
CA LEU A 154 -4.87 7.68 -7.68
C LEU A 154 -5.52 6.98 -6.48
N PRO A 155 -5.35 5.65 -6.34
CA PRO A 155 -5.72 4.93 -5.12
C PRO A 155 -4.94 5.45 -3.91
N VAL A 156 -5.56 5.38 -2.73
CA VAL A 156 -5.00 5.93 -1.49
C VAL A 156 -4.87 4.85 -0.42
N LEU A 157 -3.66 4.61 0.08
CA LEU A 157 -3.44 3.69 1.19
C LEU A 157 -3.75 4.39 2.52
N ILE A 158 -4.57 3.76 3.36
CA ILE A 158 -4.84 4.21 4.73
C ILE A 158 -4.63 3.08 5.74
N GLY A 159 -4.38 3.44 6.99
CA GLY A 159 -4.41 2.51 8.11
C GLY A 159 -5.75 2.60 8.83
N ILE A 160 -6.44 1.48 9.03
CA ILE A 160 -7.66 1.40 9.84
C ILE A 160 -7.45 0.49 11.04
N ARG A 161 -8.23 0.69 12.10
CA ARG A 161 -8.33 -0.24 13.22
C ARG A 161 -9.54 -1.14 12.98
N LEU A 162 -9.32 -2.45 12.98
CA LEU A 162 -10.38 -3.45 12.79
C LEU A 162 -10.86 -3.93 14.16
N ILE A 163 -12.11 -3.61 14.52
CA ILE A 163 -12.80 -4.25 15.65
C ILE A 163 -13.55 -5.49 15.19
N GLN A 164 -13.87 -6.43 16.09
CA GLN A 164 -14.57 -7.67 15.75
C GLN A 164 -15.89 -7.44 15.00
N GLN A 165 -16.59 -6.34 15.28
CA GLN A 165 -17.82 -5.95 14.58
C GLN A 165 -17.57 -5.63 13.09
N ASN A 166 -16.35 -5.18 12.71
CA ASN A 166 -15.97 -4.99 11.30
C ASN A 166 -15.79 -6.30 10.53
N ILE A 167 -15.56 -7.42 11.23
CA ILE A 167 -15.15 -8.69 10.61
C ILE A 167 -16.38 -9.57 10.31
N GLN A 168 -17.55 -9.23 10.83
CA GLN A 168 -18.79 -9.92 10.48
C GLN A 168 -19.21 -9.57 9.05
N HIS A 169 -19.43 -10.60 8.22
CA HIS A 169 -19.69 -10.48 6.79
C HIS A 169 -21.07 -9.84 6.51
N ASN A 170 -21.16 -8.51 6.67
CA ASN A 170 -22.37 -7.73 6.47
C ASN A 170 -22.53 -7.32 4.99
N GLY A 171 -22.62 -8.31 4.10
CA GLY A 171 -22.80 -8.06 2.66
C GLY A 171 -21.67 -7.28 1.98
N GLY A 172 -20.46 -7.32 2.55
CA GLY A 172 -19.28 -6.60 2.04
C GLY A 172 -19.08 -5.19 2.60
N TYR A 173 -19.93 -4.73 3.52
CA TYR A 173 -19.78 -3.43 4.17
C TYR A 173 -19.03 -3.55 5.50
N LEU A 174 -18.00 -2.72 5.68
CA LEU A 174 -17.39 -2.48 6.98
C LEU A 174 -18.21 -1.41 7.71
N GLN A 175 -18.78 -1.75 8.87
CA GLN A 175 -19.51 -0.79 9.69
C GLN A 175 -18.54 0.08 10.50
N VAL A 176 -18.71 1.40 10.47
CA VAL A 176 -17.95 2.28 11.36
C VAL A 176 -18.45 2.07 12.80
N PRO A 177 -17.57 1.91 13.80
CA PRO A 177 -18.01 1.74 15.18
C PRO A 177 -18.82 2.95 15.65
N THR A 178 -19.93 2.70 16.35
CA THR A 178 -20.77 3.78 16.90
C THR A 178 -20.08 4.52 18.06
N ASP A 179 -19.29 3.81 18.86
CA ASP A 179 -18.50 4.38 19.95
C ASP A 179 -17.00 4.35 19.60
N LEU A 180 -16.47 5.51 19.21
CA LEU A 180 -15.05 5.67 18.90
C LEU A 180 -14.15 5.63 20.14
N ASN A 181 -14.71 5.73 21.35
CA ASN A 181 -13.99 5.65 22.62
C ASN A 181 -13.91 4.23 23.18
N ASP A 182 -14.51 3.24 22.52
CA ASP A 182 -14.48 1.85 22.95
C ASP A 182 -13.03 1.40 23.25
N PRO A 183 -12.73 0.96 24.49
CA PRO A 183 -11.42 0.46 24.87
C PRO A 183 -10.91 -0.68 23.97
N LEU A 184 -11.80 -1.44 23.34
CA LEU A 184 -11.46 -2.49 22.38
C LEU A 184 -10.79 -1.92 21.12
N ILE A 185 -11.21 -0.76 20.62
CA ILE A 185 -10.56 -0.11 19.47
C ILE A 185 -9.07 0.12 19.76
N LYS A 186 -8.73 0.56 20.98
CA LYS A 186 -7.34 0.82 21.38
C LYS A 186 -6.49 -0.46 21.42
N LYS A 187 -7.10 -1.62 21.68
CA LYS A 187 -6.42 -2.92 21.74
C LYS A 187 -6.23 -3.58 20.36
N THR A 188 -6.91 -3.10 19.32
CA THR A 188 -6.80 -3.67 17.97
C THR A 188 -5.54 -3.19 17.25
N GLY A 189 -4.99 -4.05 16.37
CA GLY A 189 -3.92 -3.66 15.48
C GLY A 189 -4.38 -2.69 14.38
N ILE A 190 -3.44 -1.99 13.78
CA ILE A 190 -3.69 -1.19 12.57
C ILE A 190 -3.51 -2.10 11.35
N HIS A 191 -4.46 -2.06 10.43
CA HIS A 191 -4.46 -2.78 9.17
C HIS A 191 -4.38 -1.81 8.00
N GLY A 192 -3.41 -2.02 7.11
CA GLY A 192 -3.25 -1.21 5.90
C GLY A 192 -4.20 -1.67 4.81
N ILE A 193 -5.03 -0.76 4.32
CA ILE A 193 -5.97 -1.01 3.21
C ILE A 193 -5.78 0.04 2.12
N MET A 194 -6.28 -0.25 0.92
CA MET A 194 -6.36 0.70 -0.17
C MET A 194 -7.78 1.24 -0.27
N ILE A 195 -7.93 2.53 -0.52
CA ILE A 195 -9.18 3.12 -0.98
C ILE A 195 -9.07 3.27 -2.50
N VAL A 196 -10.07 2.77 -3.20
CA VAL A 196 -10.11 2.68 -4.66
C VAL A 196 -11.34 3.39 -5.24
N GLY A 197 -12.11 4.09 -4.42
CA GLY A 197 -13.21 4.91 -4.91
C GLY A 197 -14.13 5.40 -3.81
N TYR A 198 -15.18 6.11 -4.20
CA TYR A 198 -16.19 6.64 -3.29
C TYR A 198 -17.53 6.83 -3.99
N ASN A 199 -18.58 6.94 -3.19
CA ASN A 199 -19.90 7.37 -3.61
C ASN A 199 -20.46 8.35 -2.59
N LYS A 200 -20.56 9.63 -2.97
CA LYS A 200 -21.02 10.71 -2.09
C LYS A 200 -22.49 10.59 -1.70
N LYS A 201 -23.32 10.02 -2.59
CA LYS A 201 -24.76 9.86 -2.33
C LYS A 201 -25.01 8.86 -1.21
N ASN A 202 -24.25 7.76 -1.22
CA ASN A 202 -24.38 6.70 -0.22
C ASN A 202 -23.43 6.88 0.98
N ILE A 203 -22.53 7.89 0.93
CA ILE A 203 -21.53 8.18 1.96
C ILE A 203 -20.65 6.95 2.24
N ILE A 204 -20.10 6.35 1.18
CA ILE A 204 -19.24 5.17 1.26
C ILE A 204 -17.95 5.34 0.48
N PHE A 205 -16.90 4.64 0.94
CA PHE A 205 -15.66 4.42 0.22
C PHE A 205 -15.60 2.97 -0.26
N TYR A 206 -15.01 2.77 -1.45
CA TYR A 206 -14.68 1.43 -1.95
C TYR A 206 -13.24 1.11 -1.55
N LEU A 207 -13.05 -0.10 -1.02
CA LEU A 207 -11.75 -0.63 -0.59
C LEU A 207 -11.22 -1.64 -1.60
#